data_AF-A0A645E7I9-F1
#
_entry.id   AF-A0A645E7I9-F1
#
_cell.length_a   1.000
_cell.length_b   1.000
_cell.length_c   1.000
_cell.angle_alpha   90.00
_cell.angle_beta   90.00
_cell.angle_gamma   90.00
#
_symmetry.space_group_name_H-M   'P 1'
#
loop_
_entity.id
_entity.type
_entity.pdbx_description
1 polymer ?
#
loop_
_entity_poly.entity_id
_entity_poly.type
_entity_poly.pdbx_seq_one_letter_code
_entity_poly.pdbx_strand_id
1 'polypeptide(L)'
;MKTHSQMGYDYIMSEYRLPPRSCRPILEHHERYDGSGYPLQKKGTGISLYGRITALADVYDALTSERPYRKALPPNEGVEYVMASAETLFDPEAVNAFTKRIAPYPVGTSVALSNGWTGLVIRNYASYCLRPKVRVYRQGGVAVKPFEISLKDDFGYLNVTIKGVA
;
A
#
# COMPACT_ATOMS: atom_id res chain seq x y z
N MET A 1 -16.87 2.78 16.19
CA MET A 1 -18.30 3.15 16.16
C MET A 1 -18.74 3.28 14.70
N LYS A 2 -19.74 2.53 14.23
CA LYS A 2 -20.11 2.52 12.79
C LYS A 2 -20.86 3.78 12.32
N THR A 3 -21.33 4.61 13.24
CA THR A 3 -22.18 5.78 12.94
C THR A 3 -21.38 7.06 12.68
N HIS A 4 -20.08 7.10 12.98
CA HIS A 4 -19.30 8.35 12.90
C HIS A 4 -19.20 8.91 11.47
N SER A 5 -19.15 8.04 10.46
CA SER A 5 -19.10 8.45 9.05
C SER A 5 -20.38 9.19 8.64
N GLN A 6 -21.55 8.65 9.04
CA GLN A 6 -22.84 9.29 8.81
C GLN A 6 -22.95 10.61 9.59
N MET A 7 -22.65 10.59 10.89
CA MET A 7 -22.74 11.79 11.74
C MET A 7 -21.82 12.91 11.23
N GLY A 8 -20.59 12.58 10.81
CA GLY A 8 -19.66 13.55 10.26
C GLY A 8 -20.13 14.12 8.91
N TYR A 9 -20.71 13.28 8.05
CA TYR A 9 -21.31 13.74 6.80
C TYR A 9 -22.48 14.69 7.05
N ASP A 10 -23.41 14.33 7.95
CA ASP A 10 -24.59 15.13 8.26
C ASP A 10 -24.21 16.49 8.85
N TYR A 11 -23.25 16.51 9.78
CA TYR A 11 -22.74 17.75 10.38
C TYR A 11 -22.08 18.68 9.34
N ILE A 12 -21.23 18.13 8.48
CA ILE A 12 -20.57 18.94 7.45
C ILE A 12 -21.59 19.49 6.45
N MET A 13 -22.60 18.70 6.10
CA MET A 13 -23.67 19.12 5.18
C MET A 13 -24.62 20.16 5.81
N SER A 14 -24.79 20.18 7.14
CA SER A 14 -25.63 21.17 7.83
C SER A 14 -24.91 22.50 8.04
N GLU A 15 -23.65 22.45 8.47
CA GLU A 15 -22.90 23.65 8.87
C GLU A 15 -22.17 24.31 7.69
N TYR A 16 -21.76 23.55 6.67
CA TYR A 16 -20.92 24.03 5.60
C TYR A 16 -21.56 23.84 4.22
N ARG A 17 -21.36 24.83 3.34
CA ARG A 17 -21.75 24.73 1.93
C ARG A 17 -20.64 24.10 1.09
N LEU A 18 -20.28 22.86 1.41
CA LEU A 18 -19.32 22.10 0.60
C LEU A 18 -20.04 21.40 -0.57
N PRO A 19 -19.37 21.25 -1.73
CA PRO A 19 -19.90 20.45 -2.82
C PRO A 19 -20.16 19.01 -2.35
N PRO A 20 -21.31 18.39 -2.68
CA PRO A 20 -21.63 17.04 -2.20
C PRO A 20 -20.56 15.99 -2.52
N ARG A 21 -19.82 16.16 -3.64
CA ARG A 21 -18.72 15.27 -4.01
C ARG A 21 -17.56 15.29 -3.00
N SER A 22 -17.27 16.44 -2.40
CA SER A 22 -16.21 16.60 -1.40
C SER A 22 -16.57 15.96 -0.05
N CYS A 23 -17.87 15.82 0.25
CA CYS A 23 -18.33 15.20 1.49
C CYS A 23 -18.42 13.66 1.40
N ARG A 24 -18.45 13.09 0.18
CA ARG A 24 -18.58 11.63 -0.01
C ARG A 24 -17.53 10.79 0.74
N PRO A 25 -16.24 11.15 0.77
CA PRO A 25 -15.25 10.42 1.55
C PRO A 25 -15.62 10.26 3.02
N ILE A 26 -16.18 11.30 3.63
CA ILE A 26 -16.58 11.29 5.04
C ILE A 26 -17.61 10.19 5.29
N LEU A 27 -18.59 10.06 4.39
CA LEU A 27 -19.63 9.04 4.48
C LEU A 27 -19.13 7.64 4.09
N GLU A 28 -18.27 7.56 3.07
CA GLU A 28 -18.00 6.33 2.34
C GLU A 28 -16.63 5.69 2.63
N HIS A 29 -15.75 6.28 3.44
CA HIS A 29 -14.42 5.72 3.71
C HIS A 29 -14.41 4.37 4.46
N HIS A 30 -15.55 3.94 5.01
CA HIS A 30 -15.74 2.58 5.57
C HIS A 30 -16.54 1.64 4.67
N GLU A 31 -16.92 2.09 3.47
CA GLU A 31 -17.47 1.19 2.45
C GLU A 31 -16.37 0.27 1.94
N ARG A 32 -16.74 -0.96 1.58
CA ARG A 32 -15.83 -1.98 1.05
C ARG A 32 -16.26 -2.33 -0.35
N TYR A 33 -15.30 -2.57 -1.22
CA TYR A 33 -15.56 -2.78 -2.65
C TYR A 33 -16.54 -3.95 -2.92
N ASP A 34 -16.58 -4.96 -2.07
CA ASP A 34 -17.50 -6.11 -2.13
C ASP A 34 -18.92 -5.84 -1.62
N GLY A 35 -19.17 -4.70 -0.95
CA GLY A 35 -20.43 -4.33 -0.32
C GLY A 35 -20.56 -4.70 1.17
N SER A 36 -19.54 -5.30 1.78
CA SER A 36 -19.55 -5.70 3.20
C SER A 36 -19.30 -4.54 4.18
N GLY A 37 -19.06 -3.33 3.65
CA GLY A 37 -18.78 -2.11 4.40
C GLY A 37 -20.02 -1.47 5.02
N TYR A 38 -19.86 -0.23 5.47
CA TYR A 38 -20.92 0.58 6.09
C TYR A 38 -20.67 2.07 5.81
N PRO A 39 -21.69 2.96 5.94
CA PRO A 39 -23.05 2.70 6.43
C PRO A 39 -24.09 2.32 5.37
N LEU A 40 -23.82 2.57 4.09
CA LEU A 40 -24.77 2.38 2.99
C LEU A 40 -24.64 1.01 2.32
N GLN A 41 -23.57 0.27 2.59
CA GLN A 41 -23.29 -1.06 2.02
C GLN A 41 -23.19 -1.01 0.49
N LYS A 42 -22.55 0.06 -0.01
CA LYS A 42 -22.35 0.26 -1.45
C LYS A 42 -21.31 -0.73 -1.97
N LYS A 43 -21.51 -1.19 -3.21
CA LYS A 43 -20.62 -2.15 -3.87
C LYS A 43 -19.96 -1.55 -5.12
N GLY A 44 -18.70 -1.91 -5.34
CA GLY A 44 -17.94 -1.57 -6.53
C GLY A 44 -17.92 -0.06 -6.80
N THR A 45 -18.25 0.30 -8.04
CA THR A 45 -18.32 1.69 -8.51
C THR A 45 -19.54 2.47 -8.00
N GLY A 46 -20.44 1.84 -7.23
CA GLY A 46 -21.48 2.56 -6.47
C GLY A 46 -20.91 3.38 -5.31
N ILE A 47 -19.70 3.04 -4.85
CA ILE A 47 -18.88 3.86 -3.96
C ILE A 47 -18.23 4.96 -4.81
N SER A 48 -18.28 6.21 -4.36
CA SER A 48 -17.64 7.31 -5.08
C SER A 48 -16.14 7.06 -5.25
N LEU A 49 -15.54 7.61 -6.31
CA LEU A 49 -14.09 7.53 -6.53
C LEU A 49 -13.31 8.00 -5.29
N TYR A 50 -13.71 9.12 -4.69
CA TYR A 50 -13.03 9.64 -3.51
C TYR A 50 -13.24 8.76 -2.26
N GLY A 51 -14.40 8.11 -2.12
CA GLY A 51 -14.63 7.10 -1.09
C GLY A 51 -13.69 5.91 -1.26
N ARG A 52 -13.58 5.36 -2.48
CA ARG A 52 -12.68 4.24 -2.81
C ARG A 52 -11.21 4.56 -2.53
N ILE A 53 -10.75 5.76 -2.89
CA ILE A 53 -9.37 6.22 -2.62
C ILE A 53 -9.14 6.39 -1.12
N THR A 54 -10.06 7.05 -0.41
CA THR A 54 -9.90 7.35 1.02
C THR A 54 -9.96 6.09 1.87
N ALA A 55 -10.82 5.13 1.53
CA ALA A 55 -10.88 3.83 2.23
C ALA A 55 -9.53 3.08 2.18
N LEU A 56 -8.88 3.06 1.01
CA LEU A 56 -7.55 2.45 0.87
C LEU A 56 -6.50 3.23 1.68
N ALA A 57 -6.47 4.56 1.54
CA ALA A 57 -5.50 5.41 2.21
C ALA A 57 -5.61 5.33 3.74
N ASP A 58 -6.83 5.38 4.27
CA ASP A 58 -7.12 5.28 5.71
C ASP A 58 -6.65 3.95 6.28
N VAL A 59 -6.94 2.83 5.60
CA VAL A 59 -6.48 1.51 6.05
C VAL A 59 -4.96 1.39 5.96
N TYR A 60 -4.33 1.84 4.87
CA TYR A 60 -2.87 1.75 4.76
C TYR A 60 -2.17 2.56 5.86
N ASP A 61 -2.58 3.82 6.07
CA ASP A 61 -2.04 4.65 7.14
C ASP A 61 -2.25 4.01 8.51
N ALA A 62 -3.45 3.46 8.76
CA ALA A 62 -3.74 2.75 10.00
C ALA A 62 -2.86 1.52 10.25
N LEU A 63 -2.41 0.84 9.19
CA LEU A 63 -1.51 -0.31 9.28
C LEU A 63 -0.06 0.11 9.54
N THR A 64 0.40 1.21 8.93
CA THR A 64 1.81 1.63 8.95
C THR A 64 2.14 2.72 9.98
N SER A 65 1.14 3.21 10.72
CA SER A 65 1.32 4.20 11.79
C SER A 65 1.37 3.52 13.16
N GLU A 66 2.19 4.06 14.08
CA GLU A 66 2.23 3.60 15.46
C GLU A 66 0.92 3.91 16.19
N ARG A 67 0.43 2.95 16.98
CA ARG A 67 -0.76 3.12 17.82
C ARG A 67 -0.44 2.62 19.24
N PRO A 68 -1.10 3.13 20.28
CA PRO A 68 -0.82 2.73 21.68
C PRO A 68 -0.86 1.23 21.95
N TYR A 69 -1.60 0.47 21.13
CA TYR A 69 -1.82 -0.98 21.30
C TYR A 69 -1.19 -1.83 20.20
N ARG A 70 -0.50 -1.24 19.21
CA ARG A 70 0.04 -1.98 18.06
C ARG A 70 1.23 -1.24 17.44
N LYS A 71 2.32 -1.97 17.18
CA LYS A 71 3.42 -1.46 16.37
C LYS A 71 2.98 -1.28 14.92
N ALA A 72 3.52 -0.24 14.28
CA ALA A 72 3.39 -0.04 12.84
C ALA A 72 3.89 -1.28 12.07
N LEU A 73 3.12 -1.70 11.07
CA LEU A 73 3.62 -2.64 10.07
C LEU A 73 4.66 -1.95 9.19
N PRO A 74 5.71 -2.66 8.75
CA PRO A 74 6.62 -2.10 7.77
C PRO A 74 5.91 -1.92 6.40
N PRO A 75 6.37 -0.99 5.55
CA PRO A 75 5.70 -0.67 4.28
C PRO A 75 5.44 -1.89 3.38
N ASN A 76 6.35 -2.87 3.38
CA ASN A 76 6.18 -4.10 2.59
C ASN A 76 4.95 -4.91 3.00
N GLU A 77 4.71 -5.07 4.30
CA GLU A 77 3.53 -5.79 4.80
C GLU A 77 2.24 -4.99 4.56
N GLY A 78 2.29 -3.65 4.71
CA GLY A 78 1.15 -2.80 4.40
C GLY A 78 0.75 -2.86 2.92
N VAL A 79 1.73 -2.83 2.01
CA VAL A 79 1.47 -2.98 0.57
C VAL A 79 0.95 -4.38 0.24
N GLU A 80 1.50 -5.43 0.85
CA GLU A 80 1.03 -6.80 0.67
C GLU A 80 -0.44 -6.95 1.09
N TYR A 81 -0.83 -6.39 2.24
CA TYR A 81 -2.21 -6.38 2.69
C TYR A 81 -3.15 -5.68 1.70
N VAL A 82 -2.76 -4.50 1.20
CA VAL A 82 -3.55 -3.74 0.21
C VAL A 82 -3.72 -4.54 -1.08
N MET A 83 -2.65 -5.15 -1.58
CA MET A 83 -2.69 -5.97 -2.79
C MET A 83 -3.58 -7.22 -2.61
N ALA A 84 -3.46 -7.91 -1.48
CA ALA A 84 -4.26 -9.09 -1.15
C ALA A 84 -5.75 -8.78 -0.96
N SER A 85 -6.08 -7.52 -0.64
CA SER A 85 -7.45 -7.06 -0.39
C SER A 85 -8.11 -6.38 -1.60
N ALA A 86 -7.50 -6.46 -2.78
CA ALA A 86 -8.11 -6.00 -4.03
C ALA A 86 -9.40 -6.79 -4.32
N GLU A 87 -10.37 -6.15 -4.99
CA GLU A 87 -11.70 -6.68 -5.32
C GLU A 87 -12.62 -7.00 -4.12
N THR A 88 -12.07 -7.04 -2.91
CA THR A 88 -12.82 -7.30 -1.67
C THR A 88 -12.98 -6.02 -0.86
N LEU A 89 -11.92 -5.57 -0.19
CA LEU A 89 -11.95 -4.32 0.57
C LEU A 89 -11.77 -3.12 -0.36
N PHE A 90 -10.87 -3.25 -1.33
CA PHE A 90 -10.41 -2.13 -2.14
C PHE A 90 -10.71 -2.30 -3.62
N ASP A 91 -10.94 -1.16 -4.24
CA ASP A 91 -11.04 -1.01 -5.68
C ASP A 91 -9.72 -1.39 -6.39
N PRO A 92 -9.74 -2.32 -7.37
CA PRO A 92 -8.56 -2.71 -8.13
C PRO A 92 -7.85 -1.54 -8.82
N GLU A 93 -8.59 -0.54 -9.30
CA GLU A 93 -7.98 0.63 -9.93
C GLU A 93 -7.21 1.49 -8.92
N ALA A 94 -7.77 1.66 -7.71
CA ALA A 94 -7.12 2.34 -6.61
C ALA A 94 -5.87 1.57 -6.14
N VAL A 95 -5.95 0.25 -6.02
CA VAL A 95 -4.80 -0.62 -5.66
C VAL A 95 -3.70 -0.52 -6.72
N ASN A 96 -4.04 -0.53 -8.01
CA ASN A 96 -3.07 -0.35 -9.09
C ASN A 96 -2.41 1.04 -9.06
N ALA A 97 -3.16 2.10 -8.78
CA ALA A 97 -2.61 3.44 -8.61
C ALA A 97 -1.69 3.54 -7.39
N PHE A 98 -2.10 2.94 -6.27
CA PHE A 98 -1.35 2.89 -5.01
C PHE A 98 -0.02 2.16 -5.16
N THR A 99 -0.01 0.96 -5.72
CA THR A 99 1.21 0.15 -5.92
C THR A 99 2.22 0.82 -6.85
N LYS A 100 1.77 1.74 -7.72
CA LYS A 100 2.65 2.57 -8.55
C LYS A 100 3.37 3.69 -7.82
N ARG A 101 2.91 4.04 -6.62
CA ARG A 101 3.39 5.21 -5.87
C ARG A 101 4.08 4.85 -4.56
N ILE A 102 3.69 3.74 -3.95
CA ILE A 102 4.28 3.28 -2.69
C ILE A 102 5.32 2.21 -2.96
N ALA A 103 6.51 2.39 -2.39
CA ALA A 103 7.59 1.42 -2.44
C ALA A 103 7.55 0.51 -1.20
N PRO A 104 7.29 -0.80 -1.35
CA PRO A 104 7.42 -1.79 -0.27
C PRO A 104 8.79 -1.75 0.42
N TYR A 105 9.84 -1.53 -0.38
CA TYR A 105 11.22 -1.40 0.05
C TYR A 105 11.78 -0.09 -0.50
N PRO A 106 11.69 1.02 0.26
CA PRO A 106 12.21 2.32 -0.18
C PRO A 106 13.72 2.30 -0.49
N VAL A 107 14.19 3.28 -1.26
CA VAL A 107 15.63 3.49 -1.46
C VAL A 107 16.33 3.64 -0.11
N GLY A 108 17.44 2.93 0.07
CA GLY A 108 18.17 2.87 1.33
C GLY A 108 17.78 1.68 2.22
N THR A 109 16.75 0.90 1.89
CA THR A 109 16.42 -0.32 2.63
C THR A 109 17.44 -1.43 2.33
N SER A 110 18.00 -2.03 3.38
CA SER A 110 18.77 -3.27 3.31
C SER A 110 17.82 -4.46 3.15
N VAL A 111 18.01 -5.29 2.13
CA VAL A 111 17.11 -6.40 1.79
C VAL A 111 17.86 -7.72 1.65
N ALA A 112 17.24 -8.78 2.17
CA ALA A 112 17.66 -10.16 1.97
C ALA A 112 17.03 -10.70 0.68
N LEU A 113 17.84 -11.26 -0.21
CA LEU A 113 17.41 -11.83 -1.47
C LEU A 113 17.23 -13.34 -1.38
N SER A 114 16.38 -13.89 -2.24
CA SER A 114 16.00 -15.30 -2.20
C SER A 114 17.17 -16.27 -2.43
N ASN A 115 18.19 -15.82 -3.16
CA ASN A 115 19.45 -16.52 -3.44
C ASN A 115 20.50 -16.41 -2.32
N GLY A 116 20.15 -15.89 -1.15
CA GLY A 116 21.05 -15.78 0.00
C GLY A 116 22.00 -14.57 -0.07
N TRP A 117 21.74 -13.63 -0.97
CA TRP A 117 22.49 -12.37 -1.05
C TRP A 117 21.83 -11.29 -0.20
N THR A 118 22.61 -10.27 0.16
CA THR A 118 22.12 -9.06 0.82
C THR A 118 22.53 -7.84 0.03
N GLY A 119 21.60 -6.91 -0.15
CA GLY A 119 21.85 -5.68 -0.89
C GLY A 119 21.02 -4.50 -0.41
N LEU A 120 21.44 -3.32 -0.85
CA LEU A 120 20.77 -2.05 -0.58
C LEU A 120 19.88 -1.68 -1.75
N VAL A 121 18.62 -1.33 -1.51
CA VAL A 121 17.75 -0.78 -2.57
C VAL A 121 18.30 0.59 -3.01
N ILE A 122 18.57 0.74 -4.31
CA ILE A 122 19.11 1.97 -4.89
C ILE A 122 18.15 2.65 -5.88
N ARG A 123 17.10 1.96 -6.32
CA ARG A 123 16.05 2.52 -7.19
C ARG A 123 14.77 1.69 -7.12
N ASN A 124 13.63 2.35 -7.05
CA ASN A 124 12.31 1.74 -7.21
C ASN A 124 11.72 2.08 -8.60
N TYR A 125 10.80 1.26 -9.09
CA TYR A 125 10.11 1.46 -10.36
C TYR A 125 8.60 1.46 -10.12
N ALA A 126 7.89 2.47 -10.63
CA ALA A 126 6.45 2.63 -10.41
C ALA A 126 5.66 1.35 -10.77
N SER A 127 5.79 0.83 -11.98
CA SER A 127 5.02 -0.36 -12.39
C SER A 127 5.54 -1.70 -11.84
N TYR A 128 6.61 -1.70 -11.03
CA TYR A 128 7.25 -2.91 -10.53
C TYR A 128 7.77 -2.71 -9.10
N CYS A 129 6.89 -2.30 -8.19
CA CYS A 129 7.24 -1.88 -6.83
C CYS A 129 7.97 -2.97 -6.01
N LEU A 130 7.73 -4.26 -6.30
CA LEU A 130 8.39 -5.41 -5.69
C LEU A 130 9.70 -5.83 -6.40
N ARG A 131 10.09 -5.17 -7.49
CA ARG A 131 11.28 -5.51 -8.28
C ARG A 131 12.26 -4.32 -8.40
N PRO A 132 12.79 -3.80 -7.28
CA PRO A 132 13.72 -2.67 -7.31
C PRO A 132 15.08 -3.03 -7.94
N LYS A 133 15.89 -2.00 -8.19
CA LYS A 133 17.34 -2.15 -8.40
C LYS A 133 18.04 -2.21 -7.04
N VAL A 134 18.94 -3.17 -6.89
CA VAL A 134 19.62 -3.48 -5.64
C VAL A 134 21.13 -3.44 -5.86
N ARG A 135 21.86 -2.78 -4.96
CA ARG A 135 23.32 -2.86 -4.87
C ARG A 135 23.69 -3.94 -3.87
N VAL A 136 24.14 -5.08 -4.37
CA VAL A 136 24.55 -6.23 -3.56
C VAL A 136 25.89 -5.93 -2.89
N TYR A 137 26.01 -6.21 -1.60
CA TYR A 137 27.25 -6.03 -0.84
C TYR A 137 27.64 -7.26 0.01
N ARG A 138 26.76 -8.26 0.13
CA ARG A 138 27.09 -9.58 0.69
C ARG A 138 26.50 -10.73 -0.14
N GLN A 139 27.23 -11.84 -0.21
CA GLN A 139 26.78 -13.11 -0.77
C GLN A 139 27.00 -14.21 0.28
N GLY A 140 25.93 -14.88 0.73
CA GLY A 140 26.04 -15.92 1.76
C GLY A 140 26.64 -15.41 3.08
N GLY A 141 26.39 -14.14 3.42
CA GLY A 141 26.97 -13.48 4.59
C GLY A 141 28.39 -12.91 4.41
N VAL A 142 29.09 -13.26 3.33
CA VAL A 142 30.45 -12.79 3.04
C VAL A 142 30.39 -11.46 2.29
N ALA A 143 31.17 -10.47 2.73
CA ALA A 143 31.28 -9.18 2.05
C ALA A 143 31.92 -9.34 0.66
N VAL A 144 31.35 -8.67 -0.34
CA VAL A 144 31.84 -8.69 -1.72
C VAL A 144 32.05 -7.26 -2.22
N LYS A 145 32.84 -7.09 -3.29
CA LYS A 145 32.90 -5.81 -4.00
C LYS A 145 31.48 -5.47 -4.49
N PRO A 146 30.91 -4.31 -4.12
CA PRO A 146 29.52 -4.05 -4.45
C PRO A 146 29.26 -3.99 -5.95
N PHE A 147 28.14 -4.57 -6.38
CA PHE A 147 27.67 -4.54 -7.76
C PHE A 147 26.14 -4.37 -7.79
N GLU A 148 25.61 -3.90 -8.91
CA GLU A 148 24.19 -3.59 -9.03
C GLU A 148 23.47 -4.65 -9.86
N ILE A 149 22.29 -5.04 -9.40
CA ILE A 149 21.37 -5.91 -10.12
C ILE A 149 20.00 -5.26 -10.16
N SER A 150 19.27 -5.48 -11.25
CA SER A 150 17.88 -5.07 -11.42
C SER A 150 16.98 -6.30 -11.35
N LEU A 151 16.14 -6.39 -10.30
CA LEU A 151 15.19 -7.51 -10.16
C LEU A 151 14.04 -7.46 -11.18
N LYS A 152 13.98 -6.39 -11.98
CA LYS A 152 12.96 -6.11 -13.00
C LYS A 152 13.34 -6.64 -14.39
N ASP A 153 14.56 -6.39 -14.83
CA ASP A 153 14.97 -6.56 -16.24
C ASP A 153 16.33 -7.25 -16.45
N ASP A 154 17.11 -7.53 -15.41
CA ASP A 154 18.28 -8.39 -15.58
C ASP A 154 17.87 -9.85 -15.67
N PHE A 155 17.99 -10.44 -16.85
CA PHE A 155 17.57 -11.83 -17.14
C PHE A 155 18.13 -12.86 -16.16
N GLY A 156 19.38 -12.68 -15.70
CA GLY A 156 20.01 -13.58 -14.72
C GLY A 156 19.41 -13.53 -13.32
N TYR A 157 18.54 -12.55 -13.02
CA TYR A 157 18.00 -12.30 -11.68
C TYR A 157 16.46 -12.19 -11.65
N LEU A 158 15.76 -12.55 -12.73
CA LEU A 158 14.29 -12.48 -12.79
C LEU A 158 13.58 -13.43 -11.81
N ASN A 159 14.24 -14.52 -11.40
CA ASN A 159 13.76 -15.46 -10.39
C ASN A 159 14.18 -15.08 -8.96
N VAL A 160 14.98 -14.03 -8.79
CA VAL A 160 15.39 -13.54 -7.47
C VAL A 160 14.33 -12.61 -6.91
N THR A 161 13.92 -12.85 -5.67
CA THR A 161 12.91 -12.06 -4.95
C THR A 161 13.49 -11.53 -3.64
N ILE A 162 12.85 -10.52 -3.06
CA ILE A 162 13.17 -10.03 -1.72
C ILE A 162 12.43 -10.93 -0.71
N LYS A 163 13.18 -11.49 0.25
CA LYS A 163 12.64 -12.29 1.37
C LYS A 163 12.22 -11.41 2.56
N GLY A 164 12.81 -10.23 2.68
CA GLY A 164 12.52 -9.28 3.75
C GLY A 164 13.62 -8.24 3.91
N VAL A 165 13.48 -7.41 4.94
CA VAL A 165 14.53 -6.48 5.38
C VAL A 165 15.65 -7.27 6.06
N ALA A 166 16.90 -6.96 5.74
CA ALA A 166 18.10 -7.67 6.23
C ALA A 166 18.86 -6.90 7.30
#